data_AF-H6SKG4-F1
#
_entry.id   AF-H6SKG4-F1
#
_cell.length_a   1.000
_cell.length_b   1.000
_cell.length_c   1.000
_cell.angle_alpha   90.00
_cell.angle_beta   90.00
_cell.angle_gamma   90.00
#
_symmetry.space_group_name_H-M   'P 1'
#
loop_
_entity.id
_entity.type
_entity.pdbx_description
1 polymer ?
#
loop_
_entity_poly.entity_id
_entity_poly.type
_entity_poly.pdbx_seq_one_letter_code
_entity_poly.pdbx_strand_id
1 'polypeptide(L)'
;MSPLMQRLLPSNWPVQVWRVWHAGLLGSGVVAYLSADEDTYTLHQFSGYLFAGLAVARLAVALSPWAKGPLTLRRPALPPLAKLKAQRWTRPSVYTLLRPWMAVALVAALGLAGLSGIGADWLKVMEKPHEWLGEIMPWVVLAHLVIVVGLLARRSAKGVAKGAASVGVIGALALGIAGFAPGAQAGEAHQSLLAELTKRAKAENPSFSGFDAKRGEALFTARHTTNPELPSCTSCHTSDPRTSGKHAKTGRAIDPMAVSANPERFTDLKQFDKRFSRDCDTVMGRSCTAQEQGDFATFMINR
;
A
#
# COMPACT_ATOMS: atom_id res chain seq x y z
N MET A 1 20.46 -27.10 -31.12
CA MET A 1 20.16 -25.81 -30.44
C MET A 1 21.35 -24.89 -30.64
N SER A 2 21.14 -23.67 -31.17
CA SER A 2 22.26 -22.75 -31.45
C SER A 2 22.94 -22.27 -30.15
N PRO A 3 24.21 -21.83 -30.19
CA PRO A 3 24.90 -21.27 -29.02
C PRO A 3 24.15 -20.07 -28.41
N LEU A 4 23.44 -19.33 -29.26
CA LEU A 4 22.61 -18.19 -28.89
C LEU A 4 21.37 -18.64 -28.10
N MET A 5 20.70 -19.73 -28.53
CA MET A 5 19.60 -20.34 -27.77
C MET A 5 20.06 -20.94 -26.43
N GLN A 6 21.29 -21.46 -26.34
CA GLN A 6 21.82 -21.99 -25.07
C GLN A 6 22.07 -20.89 -24.04
N ARG A 7 22.49 -19.68 -24.45
CA ARG A 7 22.68 -18.54 -23.52
C ARG A 7 21.36 -18.02 -22.95
N LEU A 8 20.25 -18.21 -23.66
CA LEU A 8 18.92 -17.79 -23.21
C LEU A 8 18.34 -18.73 -22.13
N LEU A 9 18.88 -19.95 -21.97
CA LEU A 9 18.39 -20.88 -20.95
C LEU A 9 18.69 -20.36 -19.53
N PRO A 10 17.70 -20.34 -18.62
CA PRO A 10 17.89 -19.94 -17.22
C PRO A 10 18.97 -20.74 -16.49
N SER A 11 19.25 -21.97 -16.92
CA SER A 11 20.31 -22.83 -16.36
C SER A 11 21.71 -22.23 -16.49
N ASN A 12 21.91 -21.34 -17.47
CA ASN A 12 23.21 -20.79 -17.85
C ASN A 12 23.35 -19.32 -17.43
N TRP A 13 22.34 -18.77 -16.74
CA TRP A 13 22.38 -17.38 -16.31
C TRP A 13 23.39 -17.20 -15.17
N PRO A 14 24.27 -16.19 -15.27
CA PRO A 14 25.25 -15.93 -14.22
C PRO A 14 24.54 -15.35 -12.98
N VAL A 15 25.14 -15.52 -11.80
CA VAL A 15 24.53 -15.09 -10.51
C VAL A 15 24.19 -13.59 -10.47
N GLN A 16 24.87 -12.79 -11.28
CA GLN A 16 24.63 -11.36 -11.48
C GLN A 16 23.21 -11.10 -11.98
N VAL A 17 22.68 -11.91 -12.91
CA VAL A 17 21.31 -11.79 -13.42
C VAL A 17 20.31 -11.95 -12.28
N TRP A 18 20.54 -12.93 -11.40
CA TRP A 18 19.70 -13.14 -10.23
C TRP A 18 19.73 -11.95 -9.26
N ARG A 19 20.90 -11.33 -9.05
CA ARG A 19 21.04 -10.14 -8.18
C ARG A 19 20.34 -8.92 -8.77
N VAL A 20 20.53 -8.67 -10.07
CA VAL A 20 19.87 -7.57 -10.79
C VAL A 20 18.35 -7.76 -10.74
N TRP A 21 17.87 -8.99 -10.93
CA TRP A 21 16.45 -9.30 -10.78
C TRP A 21 15.94 -8.97 -9.38
N HIS A 22 16.62 -9.41 -8.33
CA HIS A 22 16.22 -9.13 -6.95
C HIS A 22 16.24 -7.63 -6.66
N ALA A 23 17.24 -6.91 -7.16
CA ALA A 23 17.29 -5.46 -7.07
C ALA A 23 16.13 -4.80 -7.81
N GLY A 24 15.76 -5.30 -8.99
CA GLY A 24 14.59 -4.84 -9.74
C GLY A 24 13.28 -5.08 -8.99
N LEU A 25 13.07 -6.27 -8.40
CA LEU A 25 11.90 -6.59 -7.59
C LEU A 25 11.80 -5.67 -6.37
N LEU A 26 12.89 -5.51 -5.62
CA LEU A 26 12.90 -4.65 -4.43
C LEU A 26 12.71 -3.17 -4.82
N GLY A 27 13.43 -2.68 -5.83
CA GLY A 27 13.35 -1.30 -6.27
C GLY A 27 11.97 -0.94 -6.80
N SER A 28 11.40 -1.77 -7.69
CA SER A 28 10.04 -1.55 -8.20
C SER A 28 8.99 -1.61 -7.10
N GLY A 29 9.09 -2.55 -6.15
CA GLY A 29 8.18 -2.64 -5.02
C GLY A 29 8.26 -1.44 -4.07
N VAL A 30 9.47 -0.95 -3.77
CA VAL A 30 9.65 0.26 -2.94
C VAL A 30 9.10 1.49 -3.64
N VAL A 31 9.39 1.68 -4.92
CA VAL A 31 8.86 2.81 -5.70
C VAL A 31 7.34 2.74 -5.73
N ALA A 32 6.75 1.57 -5.99
CA ALA A 32 5.30 1.39 -6.00
C ALA A 32 4.69 1.75 -4.63
N TYR A 33 5.28 1.30 -3.54
CA TYR A 33 4.81 1.62 -2.19
C TYR A 33 4.88 3.12 -1.88
N LEU A 34 6.00 3.77 -2.20
CA LEU A 34 6.20 5.20 -1.91
C LEU A 34 5.42 6.15 -2.84
N SER A 35 4.96 5.66 -3.99
CA SER A 35 4.18 6.43 -4.95
C SER A 35 2.68 6.10 -4.93
N ALA A 36 2.21 5.32 -3.96
CA ALA A 36 0.80 4.91 -3.81
C ALA A 36 -0.16 6.07 -3.45
N ASP A 37 0.19 7.31 -3.76
CA ASP A 37 -0.65 8.49 -3.66
C ASP A 37 -1.27 8.84 -5.02
N GLU A 38 -2.38 9.58 -5.01
CA GLU A 38 -3.11 9.95 -6.24
C GLU A 38 -2.28 10.82 -7.19
N ASP A 39 -1.40 11.66 -6.63
CA ASP A 39 -0.57 12.60 -7.40
C ASP A 39 0.59 11.92 -8.14
N THR A 40 1.06 10.78 -7.63
CA THR A 40 2.15 10.00 -8.23
C THR A 40 1.66 8.67 -8.80
N TYR A 41 0.35 8.54 -9.02
CA TYR A 41 -0.30 7.30 -9.45
C TYR A 41 0.29 6.71 -10.73
N THR A 42 0.69 7.52 -11.71
CA THR A 42 1.34 7.00 -12.93
C THR A 42 2.66 6.29 -12.63
N LEU A 43 3.45 6.80 -11.67
CA LEU A 43 4.69 6.16 -11.23
C LEU A 43 4.39 4.88 -10.43
N HIS A 44 3.37 4.91 -9.57
CA HIS A 44 2.89 3.71 -8.85
C HIS A 44 2.46 2.62 -9.81
N GLN A 45 1.68 2.98 -10.82
CA GLN A 45 1.19 2.06 -11.82
C GLN A 45 2.36 1.44 -12.59
N PHE A 46 3.26 2.26 -13.17
CA PHE A 46 4.41 1.76 -13.91
C PHE A 46 5.30 0.83 -13.07
N SER A 47 5.64 1.25 -11.85
CA SER A 47 6.48 0.45 -10.95
C SER A 47 5.76 -0.82 -10.46
N GLY A 48 4.45 -0.76 -10.24
CA GLY A 48 3.60 -1.90 -9.91
C GLY A 48 3.54 -2.94 -11.01
N TYR A 49 3.36 -2.53 -12.27
CA TYR A 49 3.42 -3.44 -13.43
C TYR A 49 4.79 -4.09 -13.59
N LEU A 50 5.88 -3.31 -13.42
CA LEU A 50 7.23 -3.86 -13.44
C LEU A 50 7.44 -4.88 -12.31
N PHE A 51 7.00 -4.57 -11.09
CA PHE A 51 7.06 -5.45 -9.95
C PHE A 51 6.29 -6.76 -10.19
N ALA A 52 5.04 -6.67 -10.64
CA ALA A 52 4.20 -7.82 -10.97
C ALA A 52 4.81 -8.68 -12.08
N GLY A 53 5.31 -8.05 -13.15
CA GLY A 53 5.99 -8.73 -14.24
C GLY A 53 7.23 -9.49 -13.77
N LEU A 54 8.08 -8.86 -12.94
CA LEU A 54 9.26 -9.51 -12.36
C LEU A 54 8.88 -10.63 -11.38
N ALA A 55 7.77 -10.53 -10.65
CA ALA A 55 7.29 -11.56 -9.73
C ALA A 55 6.75 -12.78 -10.49
N VAL A 56 5.92 -12.54 -11.52
CA VAL A 56 5.40 -13.58 -12.42
C VAL A 56 6.53 -14.27 -13.16
N ALA A 57 7.47 -13.50 -13.73
CA ALA A 57 8.60 -14.08 -14.44
C ALA A 57 9.51 -14.90 -13.49
N ARG A 58 9.59 -14.53 -12.20
CA ARG A 58 10.34 -15.29 -11.20
C ARG A 58 9.71 -16.67 -10.97
N LEU A 59 8.37 -16.71 -10.90
CA LEU A 59 7.60 -17.95 -10.79
C LEU A 59 7.71 -18.79 -12.07
N ALA A 60 7.59 -18.17 -13.23
CA ALA A 60 7.73 -18.86 -14.52
C ALA A 60 9.10 -19.52 -14.68
N VAL A 61 10.18 -18.79 -14.37
CA VAL A 61 11.55 -19.35 -14.38
C VAL A 61 11.67 -20.49 -13.37
N ALA A 62 11.08 -20.36 -12.17
CA ALA A 62 11.14 -21.40 -11.14
C ALA A 62 10.45 -22.70 -11.52
N LEU A 63 9.34 -22.59 -12.25
CA LEU A 63 8.54 -23.73 -12.73
C LEU A 63 9.12 -24.32 -14.02
N SER A 64 10.04 -23.62 -14.68
CA SER A 64 10.67 -24.11 -15.91
C SER A 64 11.54 -25.35 -15.64
N PRO A 65 11.58 -26.32 -16.57
CA PRO A 65 12.43 -27.51 -16.43
C PRO A 65 13.93 -27.19 -16.49
N TRP A 66 14.29 -25.96 -16.88
CA TRP A 66 15.66 -25.50 -17.03
C TRP A 66 16.16 -24.66 -15.84
N ALA A 67 15.34 -24.43 -14.81
CA ALA A 67 15.80 -23.72 -13.63
C ALA A 67 16.86 -24.54 -12.88
N LYS A 68 18.00 -23.92 -12.54
CA LYS A 68 19.04 -24.51 -11.68
C LYS A 68 19.44 -23.57 -10.56
N GLY A 69 19.98 -24.15 -9.48
CA GLY A 69 20.51 -23.41 -8.34
C GLY A 69 19.49 -22.45 -7.70
N PRO A 70 19.81 -21.15 -7.51
CA PRO A 70 18.95 -20.20 -6.80
C PRO A 70 17.63 -19.87 -7.52
N LEU A 71 17.51 -20.23 -8.80
CA LEU A 71 16.29 -20.03 -9.59
C LEU A 71 15.24 -21.12 -9.33
N THR A 72 15.63 -22.29 -8.84
CA THR A 72 14.70 -23.38 -8.51
C THR A 72 13.85 -23.05 -7.27
N LEU A 73 12.55 -23.32 -7.34
CA LEU A 73 11.71 -23.43 -6.14
C LEU A 73 11.73 -24.90 -5.70
N ARG A 74 12.43 -25.17 -4.59
CA ARG A 74 12.41 -26.52 -3.99
C ARG A 74 11.05 -26.75 -3.35
N ARG A 75 10.44 -27.89 -3.66
CA ARG A 75 9.18 -28.29 -3.02
C ARG A 75 9.37 -28.35 -1.50
N PRO A 76 8.56 -27.62 -0.72
CA PRO A 76 8.58 -27.74 0.71
C PRO A 76 8.19 -29.17 1.10
N ALA A 77 9.06 -29.86 1.83
CA ALA A 77 8.83 -31.21 2.32
C ALA A 77 9.21 -31.28 3.79
N LEU A 78 8.32 -31.83 4.61
CA LEU A 78 8.62 -32.14 5.99
C LEU A 78 9.30 -33.52 6.04
N PRO A 79 10.47 -33.65 6.69
CA PRO A 79 11.06 -34.96 6.90
C PRO A 79 10.15 -35.81 7.81
N PRO A 80 10.21 -37.15 7.73
CA PRO A 80 9.41 -38.02 8.59
C PRO A 80 9.59 -37.68 10.07
N LEU A 81 8.53 -37.81 10.86
CA LEU A 81 8.49 -37.51 12.30
C LEU A 81 9.65 -38.13 13.10
N ALA A 82 10.05 -39.35 12.75
CA ALA A 82 11.19 -40.03 13.38
C ALA A 82 12.52 -39.27 13.17
N LYS A 83 12.75 -38.72 11.96
CA LYS A 83 13.94 -37.90 11.69
C LYS A 83 13.85 -36.54 12.37
N LEU A 84 12.67 -35.92 12.43
CA LEU A 84 12.46 -34.65 13.15
C LEU A 84 12.77 -34.77 14.64
N LYS A 85 12.36 -35.87 15.29
CA LYS A 85 12.64 -36.13 16.71
C LYS A 85 14.13 -36.40 16.98
N ALA A 86 14.80 -37.09 16.07
CA ALA A 86 16.24 -37.38 16.19
C ALA A 86 17.16 -36.21 15.77
N GLN A 87 16.59 -35.14 15.17
CA GLN A 87 17.38 -34.07 14.57
C GLN A 87 17.86 -33.06 15.60
N ARG A 88 19.17 -32.79 15.59
CA ARG A 88 19.77 -31.71 16.37
C ARG A 88 19.44 -30.36 15.74
N TRP A 89 18.68 -29.54 16.46
CA TRP A 89 18.24 -28.22 15.99
C TRP A 89 19.36 -27.19 16.12
N THR A 90 20.07 -26.95 15.03
CA THR A 90 21.07 -25.88 14.88
C THR A 90 20.54 -24.80 13.92
N ARG A 91 21.07 -23.58 13.97
CA ARG A 91 20.65 -22.52 13.02
C ARG A 91 20.75 -22.94 11.54
N PRO A 92 21.83 -23.60 11.07
CA PRO A 92 21.91 -24.06 9.69
C PRO A 92 20.87 -25.13 9.35
N SER A 93 20.58 -26.07 10.27
CA SER A 93 19.58 -27.12 10.02
C SER A 93 18.15 -26.60 10.05
N VAL A 94 17.87 -25.57 10.86
CA VAL A 94 16.60 -24.83 10.84
C VAL A 94 16.46 -24.07 9.53
N TYR A 95 17.51 -23.36 9.11
CA TYR A 95 17.51 -22.60 7.85
C TYR A 95 17.27 -23.50 6.64
N THR A 96 17.93 -24.66 6.54
CA THR A 96 17.71 -25.57 5.41
C THR A 96 16.30 -26.13 5.36
N LEU A 97 15.67 -26.38 6.51
CA LEU A 97 14.28 -26.83 6.60
C LEU A 97 13.28 -25.73 6.23
N LEU A 98 13.47 -24.51 6.74
CA LEU A 98 12.54 -23.39 6.55
C LEU A 98 12.67 -22.71 5.18
N ARG A 99 13.87 -22.69 4.60
CA ARG A 99 14.16 -21.99 3.34
C ARG A 99 13.17 -22.26 2.20
N PRO A 100 12.79 -23.51 1.85
CA PRO A 100 11.83 -23.75 0.76
C PRO A 100 10.44 -23.18 1.09
N TRP A 101 9.98 -23.31 2.33
CA TRP A 101 8.71 -22.74 2.79
C TRP A 101 8.72 -21.21 2.72
N MET A 102 9.79 -20.57 3.23
CA MET A 102 9.95 -19.11 3.17
C MET A 102 9.97 -18.60 1.73
N ALA A 103 10.63 -19.32 0.82
CA ALA A 103 10.69 -18.92 -0.59
C ALA A 103 9.32 -19.00 -1.26
N VAL A 104 8.58 -20.09 -1.04
CA VAL A 104 7.22 -20.25 -1.59
C VAL A 104 6.28 -19.19 -1.01
N ALA A 105 6.30 -19.00 0.31
CA ALA A 105 5.46 -18.00 0.98
C ALA A 105 5.73 -16.58 0.48
N LEU A 106 7.00 -16.18 0.36
CA LEU A 106 7.36 -14.85 -0.12
C LEU A 106 6.99 -14.65 -1.59
N VAL A 107 7.28 -15.62 -2.47
CA VAL A 107 6.92 -15.52 -3.89
C VAL A 107 5.40 -15.47 -4.06
N ALA A 108 4.64 -16.25 -3.30
CA ALA A 108 3.18 -16.21 -3.32
C ALA A 108 2.65 -14.85 -2.85
N ALA A 109 3.16 -14.32 -1.73
CA ALA A 109 2.73 -13.03 -1.20
C ALA A 109 3.04 -11.87 -2.18
N LEU A 110 4.26 -11.82 -2.72
CA LEU A 110 4.64 -10.80 -3.71
C LEU A 110 3.83 -10.94 -5.00
N GLY A 111 3.56 -12.18 -5.45
CA GLY A 111 2.72 -12.46 -6.61
C GLY A 111 1.27 -11.99 -6.40
N LEU A 112 0.68 -12.28 -5.24
CA LEU A 112 -0.66 -11.83 -4.88
C LEU A 112 -0.75 -10.30 -4.83
N ALA A 113 0.23 -9.63 -4.24
CA ALA A 113 0.27 -8.16 -4.18
C ALA A 113 0.42 -7.52 -5.58
N GLY A 114 1.27 -8.09 -6.44
CA GLY A 114 1.44 -7.60 -7.81
C GLY A 114 0.19 -7.83 -8.67
N LEU A 115 -0.40 -9.03 -8.59
CA LEU A 115 -1.61 -9.37 -9.34
C LEU A 115 -2.85 -8.62 -8.85
N SER A 116 -2.95 -8.35 -7.54
CA SER A 116 -4.04 -7.53 -7.01
C SER A 116 -3.97 -6.09 -7.50
N GLY A 117 -2.76 -5.53 -7.70
CA GLY A 117 -2.56 -4.19 -8.26
C GLY A 117 -3.01 -4.10 -9.71
N ILE A 118 -2.61 -5.09 -10.52
CA ILE A 118 -3.15 -5.21 -11.89
C ILE A 118 -4.67 -5.34 -11.84
N GLY A 119 -5.20 -6.19 -10.96
CA GLY A 119 -6.65 -6.38 -10.80
C GLY A 119 -7.40 -5.09 -10.42
N ALA A 120 -6.81 -4.25 -9.56
CA ALA A 120 -7.40 -2.99 -9.11
C ALA A 120 -7.61 -1.98 -10.24
N ASP A 121 -6.77 -2.01 -11.29
CA ASP A 121 -6.93 -1.14 -12.46
C ASP A 121 -8.18 -1.49 -13.30
N TRP A 122 -8.65 -2.74 -13.24
CA TRP A 122 -9.76 -3.23 -14.07
C TRP A 122 -11.04 -3.50 -13.27
N LEU A 123 -10.89 -3.87 -12.01
CA LEU A 123 -11.96 -4.33 -11.14
C LEU A 123 -11.94 -3.52 -9.84
N LYS A 124 -12.91 -2.62 -9.67
CA LYS A 124 -13.02 -1.78 -8.46
C LYS A 124 -13.06 -2.59 -7.16
N VAL A 125 -13.66 -3.79 -7.18
CA VAL A 125 -13.68 -4.71 -6.02
C VAL A 125 -12.28 -5.13 -5.55
N MET A 126 -11.26 -4.99 -6.39
CA MET A 126 -9.87 -5.31 -6.08
C MET A 126 -9.09 -4.14 -5.47
N GLU A 127 -9.61 -2.91 -5.47
CA GLU A 127 -8.91 -1.74 -4.88
C GLU A 127 -8.62 -1.95 -3.39
N LYS A 128 -9.63 -2.32 -2.59
CA LYS A 128 -9.45 -2.56 -1.14
C LYS A 128 -8.54 -3.76 -0.83
N PRO A 129 -8.70 -4.93 -1.47
CA PRO A 129 -7.75 -6.02 -1.32
C PRO A 129 -6.32 -5.62 -1.70
N HIS A 130 -6.13 -4.82 -2.74
CA HIS A 130 -4.82 -4.34 -3.16
C HIS A 130 -4.21 -3.38 -2.15
N GLU A 131 -4.98 -2.41 -1.66
CA GLU A 131 -4.57 -1.46 -0.62
C GLU A 131 -4.11 -2.21 0.64
N TRP A 132 -4.94 -3.13 1.14
CA TRP A 132 -4.62 -3.97 2.30
C TRP A 132 -3.36 -4.81 2.09
N LEU A 133 -3.20 -5.44 0.91
CA LEU A 133 -1.99 -6.19 0.59
C LEU A 133 -0.77 -5.25 0.55
N GLY A 134 -0.90 -4.08 -0.06
CA GLY A 134 0.16 -3.07 -0.18
C GLY A 134 0.68 -2.59 1.17
N GLU A 135 -0.21 -2.39 2.15
CA GLU A 135 0.16 -2.00 3.51
C GLU A 135 0.91 -3.11 4.28
N ILE A 136 0.52 -4.37 4.06
CA ILE A 136 1.12 -5.52 4.77
C ILE A 136 2.44 -5.96 4.13
N MET A 137 2.61 -5.79 2.83
CA MET A 137 3.76 -6.33 2.11
C MET A 137 5.14 -5.88 2.66
N PRO A 138 5.38 -4.60 3.02
CA PRO A 138 6.64 -4.19 3.65
C PRO A 138 6.97 -4.99 4.92
N TRP A 139 5.96 -5.29 5.73
CA TRP A 139 6.12 -6.07 6.96
C TRP A 139 6.45 -7.54 6.67
N VAL A 140 5.83 -8.13 5.66
CA VAL A 140 6.14 -9.50 5.21
C VAL A 140 7.59 -9.59 4.73
N VAL A 141 8.04 -8.60 3.93
CA VAL A 141 9.42 -8.53 3.44
C VAL A 141 10.40 -8.32 4.60
N LEU A 142 10.08 -7.43 5.54
CA LEU A 142 10.91 -7.19 6.72
C LEU A 142 11.05 -8.44 7.59
N ALA A 143 9.94 -9.15 7.86
CA ALA A 143 9.95 -10.40 8.60
C ALA A 143 10.82 -11.46 7.90
N HIS A 144 10.71 -11.58 6.58
CA HIS A 144 11.58 -12.45 5.79
C HIS A 144 13.06 -12.10 5.97
N LEU A 145 13.42 -10.81 5.86
CA LEU A 145 14.79 -10.33 6.03
C LEU A 145 15.34 -10.65 7.42
N VAL A 146 14.57 -10.38 8.48
CA VAL A 146 14.95 -10.66 9.87
C VAL A 146 15.22 -12.15 10.08
N ILE A 147 14.35 -13.03 9.56
CA ILE A 147 14.54 -14.48 9.68
C ILE A 147 15.79 -14.94 8.93
N VAL A 148 15.99 -14.49 7.69
CA VAL A 148 17.17 -14.86 6.88
C VAL A 148 18.46 -14.40 7.55
N VAL A 149 18.54 -13.14 7.96
CA VAL A 149 19.73 -12.58 8.63
C VAL A 149 19.95 -13.29 9.97
N GLY A 150 18.91 -13.49 10.79
CA GLY A 150 19.04 -14.13 12.09
C GLY A 150 19.53 -15.59 12.02
N LEU A 151 19.12 -16.32 10.97
CA LEU A 151 19.54 -17.71 10.75
C LEU A 151 20.92 -17.82 10.10
N LEU A 152 21.32 -16.86 9.25
CA LEU A 152 22.63 -16.85 8.58
C LEU A 152 23.74 -16.13 9.37
N ALA A 153 23.38 -15.24 10.29
CA ALA A 153 24.33 -14.51 11.11
C ALA A 153 25.16 -15.48 11.97
N ARG A 154 26.44 -15.59 11.63
CA ARG A 154 27.43 -16.19 12.54
C ARG A 154 27.54 -15.25 13.75
N ARG A 155 27.26 -15.76 14.95
CA ARG A 155 27.69 -15.08 16.19
C ARG A 155 29.22 -15.16 16.23
N SER A 156 29.90 -14.26 15.52
CA SER A 156 31.28 -13.95 15.87
C SER A 156 31.22 -13.12 17.14
N ALA A 157 31.51 -13.74 18.28
CA ALA A 157 31.56 -13.07 19.59
C ALA A 157 32.51 -11.84 19.61
N LYS A 158 33.38 -11.70 18.60
CA LYS A 158 34.33 -10.58 18.47
C LYS A 158 33.82 -9.40 17.62
N GLY A 159 32.68 -9.53 16.93
CA GLY A 159 32.15 -8.48 16.03
C GLY A 159 30.95 -7.68 16.58
N VAL A 160 30.32 -8.15 17.65
CA VAL A 160 29.08 -7.56 18.21
C VAL A 160 29.34 -6.16 18.81
N ALA A 161 30.56 -5.87 19.26
CA ALA A 161 30.90 -4.56 19.83
C ALA A 161 30.93 -3.40 18.81
N LYS A 162 31.03 -3.67 17.49
CA LYS A 162 31.09 -2.62 16.46
C LYS A 162 29.80 -2.41 15.67
N GLY A 163 28.85 -3.36 15.73
CA GLY A 163 27.57 -3.28 15.00
C GLY A 163 26.36 -2.88 15.85
N ALA A 164 26.54 -2.75 17.18
CA ALA A 164 25.45 -2.43 18.10
C ALA A 164 24.98 -0.96 18.01
N ALA A 165 25.76 -0.07 17.40
CA ALA A 165 25.39 1.33 17.23
C ALA A 165 24.42 1.58 16.06
N SER A 166 24.16 0.60 15.19
CA SER A 166 23.40 0.81 13.95
C SER A 166 22.06 0.06 13.88
N VAL A 167 21.73 -0.75 14.89
CA VAL A 167 20.53 -1.62 14.87
C VAL A 167 19.54 -1.29 16.02
N GLY A 168 19.86 -0.29 16.85
CA GLY A 168 19.07 0.08 18.02
C GLY A 168 17.72 0.76 17.76
N VAL A 169 17.28 0.95 16.51
CA VAL A 169 16.07 1.76 16.21
C VAL A 169 14.86 0.92 15.76
N ILE A 170 15.00 -0.36 15.41
CA ILE A 170 13.88 -1.14 14.82
C ILE A 170 13.22 -2.11 15.84
N GLY A 171 13.63 -2.05 17.11
CA GLY A 171 13.21 -2.98 18.16
C GLY A 171 12.15 -2.43 19.13
N ALA A 172 11.11 -1.74 18.67
CA ALA A 172 9.99 -1.36 19.54
C ALA A 172 8.72 -0.99 18.76
N LEU A 173 7.99 -1.98 18.22
CA LEU A 173 6.51 -1.95 18.17
C LEU A 173 5.99 -3.32 17.70
N ALA A 174 6.02 -4.29 18.58
CA ALA A 174 5.34 -5.57 18.38
C ALA A 174 4.45 -5.82 19.58
N LEU A 175 3.34 -5.09 19.66
CA LEU A 175 2.12 -5.49 20.37
C LEU A 175 0.98 -4.60 19.87
N GLY A 176 0.12 -5.18 19.04
CA GLY A 176 -1.01 -4.51 18.43
C GLY A 176 -1.76 -5.51 17.56
N ILE A 177 -2.30 -6.55 18.19
CA ILE A 177 -3.27 -7.43 17.55
C ILE A 177 -4.45 -6.54 17.17
N ALA A 178 -4.70 -6.43 15.87
CA ALA A 178 -5.85 -5.77 15.30
C ALA A 178 -7.12 -6.33 15.95
N GLY A 179 -7.78 -5.50 16.77
CA GLY A 179 -9.18 -5.69 17.04
C GLY A 179 -9.93 -5.51 15.73
N PHE A 180 -10.61 -6.56 15.28
CA PHE A 180 -11.73 -6.40 14.37
C PHE A 180 -12.76 -5.53 15.11
N ALA A 181 -12.77 -4.23 14.82
CA ALA A 181 -13.96 -3.44 15.06
C ALA A 181 -15.02 -3.99 14.07
N PRO A 182 -16.22 -4.40 14.55
CA PRO A 182 -17.37 -4.52 13.66
C PRO A 182 -17.45 -3.22 12.87
N GLY A 183 -17.64 -3.30 11.55
CA GLY A 183 -17.81 -2.10 10.73
C GLY A 183 -18.90 -1.26 11.36
N ALA A 184 -18.51 -0.10 11.91
CA ALA A 184 -19.46 0.92 12.34
C ALA A 184 -20.39 1.14 11.15
N GLN A 185 -21.70 1.10 11.38
CA GLN A 185 -22.64 1.43 10.31
C GLN A 185 -22.22 2.79 9.74
N ALA A 186 -22.22 2.95 8.41
CA ALA A 186 -21.73 4.18 7.75
C ALA A 186 -22.32 5.46 8.36
N GLY A 187 -23.58 5.42 8.82
CA GLY A 187 -24.22 6.52 9.55
C GLY A 187 -23.58 6.87 10.90
N GLU A 188 -23.07 5.91 11.67
CA GLU A 188 -22.31 6.15 12.91
C GLU A 188 -20.96 6.80 12.61
N ALA A 189 -20.32 6.39 11.50
CA ALA A 189 -19.06 6.98 11.06
C ALA A 189 -19.23 8.45 10.62
N HIS A 190 -20.29 8.76 9.86
CA HIS A 190 -20.63 10.13 9.45
C HIS A 190 -20.94 11.03 10.66
N GLN A 191 -21.70 10.53 11.63
CA GLN A 191 -21.99 11.25 12.86
C GLN A 191 -20.72 11.52 13.68
N SER A 192 -19.83 10.53 13.77
CA SER A 192 -18.54 10.68 14.46
C SER A 192 -17.65 11.73 13.81
N LEU A 193 -17.59 11.76 12.46
CA LEU A 193 -16.89 12.80 11.71
C LEU A 193 -17.45 14.20 12.02
N LEU A 194 -18.77 14.39 11.90
CA LEU A 194 -19.41 15.68 12.16
C LEU A 194 -19.29 16.12 13.63
N ALA A 195 -19.29 15.18 14.58
CA ALA A 195 -19.07 15.46 16.00
C ALA A 195 -17.65 15.98 16.26
N GLU A 196 -16.64 15.36 15.66
CA GLU A 196 -15.25 15.82 15.78
C GLU A 196 -15.06 17.19 15.11
N LEU A 197 -15.60 17.39 13.90
CA LEU A 197 -15.57 18.70 13.24
C LEU A 197 -16.28 19.77 14.08
N THR A 198 -17.39 19.44 14.73
CA THR A 198 -18.10 20.38 15.62
C THR A 198 -17.22 20.83 16.77
N LYS A 199 -16.46 19.91 17.37
CA LYS A 199 -15.51 20.22 18.44
C LYS A 199 -14.41 21.16 17.95
N ARG A 200 -13.83 20.88 16.77
CA ARG A 200 -12.81 21.74 16.13
C ARG A 200 -13.36 23.13 15.80
N ALA A 201 -14.55 23.21 15.22
CA ALA A 201 -15.19 24.48 14.86
C ALA A 201 -15.50 25.35 16.08
N LYS A 202 -15.96 24.76 17.20
CA LYS A 202 -16.15 25.50 18.46
C LYS A 202 -14.84 26.01 19.07
N ALA A 203 -13.75 25.25 18.91
CA ALA A 203 -12.44 25.67 19.38
C ALA A 203 -11.86 26.83 18.54
N GLU A 204 -12.08 26.81 17.22
CA GLU A 204 -11.67 27.88 16.31
C GLU A 204 -12.56 29.12 16.42
N ASN A 205 -13.87 28.93 16.60
CA ASN A 205 -14.88 29.99 16.65
C ASN A 205 -15.93 29.71 17.75
N PRO A 206 -15.87 30.39 18.91
CA PRO A 206 -16.86 30.24 19.97
C PRO A 206 -18.30 30.58 19.58
N SER A 207 -18.50 31.36 18.51
CA SER A 207 -19.83 31.70 17.97
C SER A 207 -20.36 30.67 16.97
N PHE A 208 -19.69 29.53 16.79
CA PHE A 208 -20.15 28.46 15.91
C PHE A 208 -21.56 27.97 16.30
N SER A 209 -22.49 28.04 15.35
CA SER A 209 -23.91 27.72 15.53
C SER A 209 -24.38 26.45 14.82
N GLY A 210 -23.49 25.77 14.10
CA GLY A 210 -23.79 24.55 13.36
C GLY A 210 -23.34 24.59 11.90
N PHE A 211 -23.25 23.41 11.30
CA PHE A 211 -22.93 23.26 9.88
C PHE A 211 -24.15 23.50 8.99
N ASP A 212 -23.91 23.92 7.76
CA ASP A 212 -24.93 24.27 6.78
C ASP A 212 -24.58 23.71 5.39
N ALA A 213 -25.49 22.91 4.84
CA ALA A 213 -25.30 22.28 3.52
C ALA A 213 -25.26 23.30 2.37
N LYS A 214 -25.95 24.44 2.45
CA LYS A 214 -25.91 25.47 1.41
C LYS A 214 -24.57 26.20 1.40
N ARG A 215 -23.98 26.46 2.57
CA ARG A 215 -22.60 26.97 2.66
C ARG A 215 -21.60 25.95 2.08
N GLY A 216 -21.81 24.67 2.36
CA GLY A 216 -21.01 23.58 1.78
C GLY A 216 -21.10 23.52 0.24
N GLU A 217 -22.30 23.63 -0.31
CA GLU A 217 -22.54 23.68 -1.76
C GLU A 217 -21.89 24.93 -2.41
N ALA A 218 -22.02 26.08 -1.75
CA ALA A 218 -21.39 27.31 -2.20
C ALA A 218 -19.85 27.19 -2.19
N LEU A 219 -19.27 26.59 -1.16
CA LEU A 219 -17.83 26.32 -1.08
C LEU A 219 -17.39 25.36 -2.19
N PHE A 220 -18.13 24.27 -2.41
CA PHE A 220 -17.80 23.26 -3.43
C PHE A 220 -17.76 23.86 -4.85
N THR A 221 -18.69 24.77 -5.15
CA THR A 221 -18.82 25.40 -6.47
C THR A 221 -18.06 26.72 -6.62
N ALA A 222 -17.50 27.25 -5.53
CA ALA A 222 -16.74 28.49 -5.53
C ALA A 222 -15.54 28.41 -6.49
N ARG A 223 -15.22 29.56 -7.08
CA ARG A 223 -14.01 29.73 -7.90
C ARG A 223 -12.98 30.56 -7.14
N HIS A 224 -11.73 30.11 -7.20
CA HIS A 224 -10.55 30.68 -6.59
C HIS A 224 -9.51 30.97 -7.66
N THR A 225 -8.63 31.93 -7.38
CA THR A 225 -7.57 32.37 -8.30
C THR A 225 -6.19 31.81 -7.96
N THR A 226 -6.06 31.11 -6.83
CA THR A 226 -4.79 30.57 -6.33
C THR A 226 -4.16 29.59 -7.33
N ASN A 227 -4.98 28.70 -7.89
CA ASN A 227 -4.54 27.73 -8.87
C ASN A 227 -5.37 27.86 -10.16
N PRO A 228 -4.81 28.43 -11.24
CA PRO A 228 -5.52 28.61 -12.49
C PRO A 228 -6.00 27.31 -13.15
N GLU A 229 -5.30 26.19 -12.91
CA GLU A 229 -5.67 24.86 -13.43
C GLU A 229 -6.77 24.20 -12.60
N LEU A 230 -6.84 24.53 -11.30
CA LEU A 230 -7.79 23.97 -10.34
C LEU A 230 -8.53 25.08 -9.58
N PRO A 231 -9.32 25.92 -10.28
CA PRO A 231 -9.97 27.06 -9.66
C PRO A 231 -11.11 26.67 -8.73
N SER A 232 -11.57 25.43 -8.71
CA SER A 232 -12.73 24.97 -7.93
C SER A 232 -12.63 23.49 -7.62
N CYS A 233 -13.28 23.01 -6.55
CA CYS A 233 -13.44 21.58 -6.28
C CYS A 233 -14.09 20.85 -7.47
N THR A 234 -15.00 21.54 -8.18
CA THR A 234 -15.68 21.01 -9.37
C THR A 234 -14.74 20.72 -10.54
N SER A 235 -13.50 21.26 -10.55
CA SER A 235 -12.52 21.00 -11.60
C SER A 235 -12.13 19.52 -11.69
N CYS A 236 -12.17 18.81 -10.55
CA CYS A 236 -11.92 17.37 -10.48
C CYS A 236 -13.20 16.57 -10.20
N HIS A 237 -14.14 17.10 -9.42
CA HIS A 237 -15.30 16.35 -8.92
C HIS A 237 -16.60 16.56 -9.70
N THR A 238 -16.54 17.30 -10.82
CA THR A 238 -17.71 17.77 -11.58
C THR A 238 -18.63 18.70 -10.78
N SER A 239 -19.67 19.24 -11.41
CA SER A 239 -20.71 20.03 -10.71
C SER A 239 -21.73 19.17 -9.97
N ASP A 240 -21.93 17.90 -10.37
CA ASP A 240 -22.82 16.96 -9.68
C ASP A 240 -21.99 15.95 -8.87
N PRO A 241 -21.94 16.07 -7.53
CA PRO A 241 -21.09 15.22 -6.70
C PRO A 241 -21.52 13.74 -6.70
N ARG A 242 -22.68 13.41 -7.29
CA ARG A 242 -23.13 12.01 -7.49
C ARG A 242 -22.45 11.31 -8.67
N THR A 243 -21.84 12.08 -9.55
CA THR A 243 -21.16 11.53 -10.73
C THR A 243 -19.67 11.34 -10.46
N SER A 244 -19.06 10.40 -11.19
CA SER A 244 -17.62 10.21 -11.13
C SER A 244 -16.89 11.40 -11.74
N GLY A 245 -15.91 11.91 -10.99
CA GLY A 245 -14.98 12.93 -11.43
C GLY A 245 -13.76 12.37 -12.15
N LYS A 246 -12.79 13.25 -12.42
CA LYS A 246 -11.51 12.90 -13.03
C LYS A 246 -10.41 13.81 -12.50
N HIS A 247 -9.31 13.22 -12.04
CA HIS A 247 -8.16 13.98 -11.56
C HIS A 247 -7.55 14.77 -12.71
N ALA A 248 -7.38 16.10 -12.54
CA ALA A 248 -6.98 16.98 -13.63
C ALA A 248 -5.62 16.61 -14.28
N LYS A 249 -4.63 16.23 -13.45
CA LYS A 249 -3.28 15.87 -13.94
C LYS A 249 -3.17 14.45 -14.48
N THR A 250 -3.59 13.45 -13.69
CA THR A 250 -3.39 12.02 -14.02
C THR A 250 -4.50 11.44 -14.89
N GLY A 251 -5.66 12.10 -14.94
CA GLY A 251 -6.83 11.59 -15.64
C GLY A 251 -7.48 10.37 -14.99
N ARG A 252 -7.07 9.98 -13.78
CA ARG A 252 -7.70 8.88 -13.05
C ARG A 252 -9.14 9.24 -12.70
N ALA A 253 -10.05 8.28 -12.87
CA ALA A 253 -11.42 8.45 -12.42
C ALA A 253 -11.46 8.67 -10.90
N ILE A 254 -12.29 9.61 -10.46
CA ILE A 254 -12.54 9.87 -9.05
C ILE A 254 -13.95 9.41 -8.76
N ASP A 255 -14.11 8.52 -7.78
CA ASP A 255 -15.44 8.09 -7.36
C ASP A 255 -16.32 9.26 -6.91
N PRO A 256 -17.65 9.13 -7.02
CA PRO A 256 -18.59 10.13 -6.53
C PRO A 256 -18.27 10.57 -5.10
N MET A 257 -18.45 11.87 -4.84
CA MET A 257 -18.27 12.46 -3.52
C MET A 257 -19.54 12.36 -2.68
N ALA A 258 -20.71 12.40 -3.31
CA ALA A 258 -22.00 12.30 -2.64
C ALA A 258 -22.18 10.91 -1.99
N VAL A 259 -22.63 10.89 -0.74
CA VAL A 259 -22.83 9.64 0.02
C VAL A 259 -23.94 8.78 -0.58
N SER A 260 -24.95 9.38 -1.22
CA SER A 260 -26.00 8.62 -1.92
C SER A 260 -25.48 7.75 -3.06
N ALA A 261 -24.39 8.17 -3.71
CA ALA A 261 -23.75 7.44 -4.81
C ALA A 261 -22.55 6.61 -4.34
N ASN A 262 -21.89 7.02 -3.25
CA ASN A 262 -20.78 6.30 -2.64
C ASN A 262 -20.85 6.34 -1.11
N PRO A 263 -21.52 5.35 -0.46
CA PRO A 263 -21.72 5.33 0.98
C PRO A 263 -20.45 5.24 1.83
N GLU A 264 -19.32 4.89 1.21
CA GLU A 264 -18.01 4.76 1.88
C GLU A 264 -17.31 6.11 2.06
N ARG A 265 -17.80 7.18 1.43
CA ARG A 265 -17.25 8.52 1.64
C ARG A 265 -17.50 8.96 3.08
N PHE A 266 -16.55 9.71 3.64
CA PHE A 266 -16.63 10.35 4.96
C PHE A 266 -16.73 9.40 6.16
N THR A 267 -16.32 8.13 6.01
CA THR A 267 -16.33 7.16 7.12
C THR A 267 -14.99 7.04 7.86
N ASP A 268 -13.91 7.64 7.34
CA ASP A 268 -12.58 7.66 7.96
C ASP A 268 -12.09 9.10 8.14
N LEU A 269 -11.96 9.53 9.39
CA LEU A 269 -11.50 10.88 9.76
C LEU A 269 -10.08 11.18 9.31
N LYS A 270 -9.16 10.21 9.39
CA LYS A 270 -7.76 10.41 8.98
C LYS A 270 -7.67 10.59 7.47
N GLN A 271 -8.43 9.78 6.72
CA GLN A 271 -8.51 9.94 5.28
C GLN A 271 -9.13 11.29 4.91
N PHE A 272 -10.21 11.68 5.59
CA PHE A 272 -10.84 12.99 5.41
C PHE A 272 -9.85 14.13 5.62
N ASP A 273 -9.14 14.15 6.75
CA ASP A 273 -8.16 15.17 7.10
C ASP A 273 -7.01 15.22 6.08
N LYS A 274 -6.48 14.06 5.65
CA LYS A 274 -5.43 13.98 4.63
C LYS A 274 -5.87 14.63 3.32
N ARG A 275 -7.08 14.31 2.84
CA ARG A 275 -7.60 14.84 1.56
C ARG A 275 -7.87 16.34 1.66
N PHE A 276 -8.55 16.79 2.71
CA PHE A 276 -8.86 18.21 2.90
C PHE A 276 -7.62 19.08 3.05
N SER A 277 -6.59 18.62 3.77
CA SER A 277 -5.33 19.36 3.88
C SER A 277 -4.73 19.64 2.51
N ARG A 278 -4.67 18.64 1.62
CA ARG A 278 -4.11 18.81 0.27
C ARG A 278 -5.02 19.62 -0.65
N ASP A 279 -6.30 19.31 -0.67
CA ASP A 279 -7.23 19.83 -1.67
C ASP A 279 -7.56 21.31 -1.38
N CYS A 280 -7.70 21.71 -0.11
CA CYS A 280 -7.89 23.11 0.27
C CYS A 280 -6.66 23.97 -0.05
N ASP A 281 -5.45 23.49 0.27
CA ASP A 281 -4.22 24.21 -0.07
C ASP A 281 -4.08 24.36 -1.59
N THR A 282 -4.45 23.32 -2.35
CA THR A 282 -4.36 23.33 -3.82
C THR A 282 -5.37 24.27 -4.47
N VAL A 283 -6.64 24.26 -4.04
CA VAL A 283 -7.73 25.03 -4.67
C VAL A 283 -7.80 26.45 -4.09
N MET A 284 -7.72 26.58 -2.77
CA MET A 284 -7.94 27.83 -2.04
C MET A 284 -6.64 28.55 -1.69
N GLY A 285 -5.49 27.87 -1.67
CA GLY A 285 -4.21 28.46 -1.25
C GLY A 285 -4.06 28.60 0.26
N ARG A 286 -4.95 27.98 1.02
CA ARG A 286 -4.95 27.94 2.48
C ARG A 286 -5.69 26.71 2.96
N SER A 287 -5.43 26.32 4.20
CA SER A 287 -6.22 25.28 4.85
C SER A 287 -7.66 25.76 5.04
N CYS A 288 -8.61 24.84 4.85
CA CYS A 288 -10.01 25.08 5.19
C CYS A 288 -10.18 25.13 6.71
N THR A 289 -11.04 26.02 7.19
CA THR A 289 -11.49 26.05 8.59
C THR A 289 -12.32 24.83 8.93
N ALA A 290 -12.44 24.50 10.22
CA ALA A 290 -13.29 23.39 10.65
C ALA A 290 -14.77 23.59 10.28
N GLN A 291 -15.23 24.85 10.22
CA GLN A 291 -16.57 25.18 9.74
C GLN A 291 -16.75 24.87 8.25
N GLU A 292 -15.80 25.28 7.40
CA GLU A 292 -15.82 24.98 5.96
C GLU A 292 -15.80 23.47 5.69
N GLN A 293 -14.98 22.73 6.45
CA GLN A 293 -14.92 21.27 6.37
C GLN A 293 -16.25 20.62 6.74
N GLY A 294 -16.87 21.06 7.84
CA GLY A 294 -18.14 20.49 8.30
C GLY A 294 -19.34 20.90 7.43
N ASP A 295 -19.36 22.11 6.89
CA ASP A 295 -20.35 22.56 5.92
C ASP A 295 -20.28 21.71 4.64
N PHE A 296 -19.08 21.49 4.10
CA PHE A 296 -18.87 20.61 2.96
C PHE A 296 -19.29 19.16 3.25
N ALA A 297 -18.84 18.59 4.38
CA ALA A 297 -19.18 17.22 4.73
C ALA A 297 -20.70 17.06 4.87
N THR A 298 -21.38 18.03 5.50
CA THR A 298 -22.84 18.07 5.62
C THR A 298 -23.52 18.13 4.25
N PHE A 299 -23.01 18.94 3.32
CA PHE A 299 -23.51 18.97 1.94
C PHE A 299 -23.38 17.60 1.25
N MET A 300 -22.22 16.96 1.33
CA MET A 300 -21.96 15.69 0.64
C MET A 300 -22.69 14.49 1.27
N ILE A 301 -22.84 14.46 2.60
CA ILE A 301 -23.60 13.44 3.32
C ILE A 301 -25.09 13.52 2.99
N ASN A 302 -25.62 14.73 2.78
CA ASN A 302 -27.03 14.96 2.44
C ASN A 302 -27.34 14.82 0.94
N ARG A 303 -26.37 14.46 0.11
CA ARG A 303 -26.52 14.36 -1.35
C ARG A 303 -26.44 12.95 -1.84
#